data_AF-A0A7D9ERV5-F1
#
_entry.id   AF-A0A7D9ERV5-F1
#
_cell.length_a   1.000
_cell.length_b   1.000
_cell.length_c   1.000
_cell.angle_alpha   90.00
_cell.angle_beta   90.00
_cell.angle_gamma   90.00
#
_symmetry.space_group_name_H-M   'P 1'
#
loop_
_entity.id
_entity.type
_entity.pdbx_description
1 polymer ?
#
loop_
_entity_poly.entity_id
_entity_poly.type
_entity_poly.pdbx_seq_one_letter_code
_entity_poly.pdbx_strand_id
1 'polypeptide(L)'
;MYCIFCGEEGATDGVCDECSIEKSVEQLITHYFHYGYPYDAIVGLLNKKDIHISVRTLKRRLRSLGLRRKGNTTVIDNETIRTAIQQEMEGAGKLSGYRSIWHALRLRHHIHVPRNLVAEIMKEIDPVGVEERRARRLKRRIFTSRGANATWHMD
;
A
#
# COMPACT_ATOMS: atom_id res chain seq x y z
N MET A 1 6.89 -1.71 -22.57
CA MET A 1 5.60 -1.04 -22.85
C MET A 1 4.79 -1.06 -21.56
N TYR A 2 4.28 0.11 -21.14
CA TYR A 2 3.45 0.24 -19.93
C TYR A 2 1.99 -0.04 -20.28
N CYS A 3 1.32 -0.69 -19.36
CA CYS A 3 -0.12 -0.91 -19.40
C CYS A 3 -0.92 0.40 -19.27
N ILE A 4 -1.78 0.70 -20.24
CA ILE A 4 -2.61 1.92 -20.28
C ILE A 4 -3.61 1.99 -19.10
N PHE A 5 -3.99 0.84 -18.53
CA PHE A 5 -4.98 0.76 -17.46
C PHE A 5 -4.39 0.71 -16.03
N CYS A 6 -3.13 0.29 -15.90
CA CYS A 6 -2.53 -0.08 -14.61
C CYS A 6 -1.12 0.47 -14.40
N GLY A 7 -0.45 0.95 -15.46
CA GLY A 7 0.87 1.57 -15.38
C GLY A 7 2.03 0.61 -15.10
N GLU A 8 1.80 -0.69 -15.07
CA GLU A 8 2.87 -1.69 -14.85
C GLU A 8 3.62 -2.04 -16.15
N GLU A 9 4.90 -2.42 -16.01
CA GLU A 9 5.78 -2.84 -17.11
C GLU A 9 5.46 -4.27 -17.53
N GLY A 10 5.26 -4.50 -18.84
CA GLY A 10 5.05 -5.85 -19.39
C GLY A 10 3.83 -6.04 -20.28
N ALA A 11 3.23 -4.95 -20.80
CA ALA A 11 2.08 -5.05 -21.69
C ALA A 11 2.49 -5.46 -23.13
N THR A 12 1.89 -6.54 -23.64
CA THR A 12 1.75 -6.77 -25.09
C THR A 12 0.55 -5.93 -25.56
N ASP A 13 0.73 -5.11 -26.59
CA ASP A 13 -0.31 -4.21 -27.14
C ASP A 13 -0.84 -3.10 -26.20
N GLY A 14 -0.10 -2.75 -25.14
CA GLY A 14 -0.45 -1.63 -24.25
C GLY A 14 -1.52 -1.94 -23.21
N VAL A 15 -1.95 -3.19 -23.09
CA VAL A 15 -2.84 -3.69 -22.03
C VAL A 15 -2.12 -4.83 -21.30
N CYS A 16 -2.18 -4.86 -19.97
CA CYS A 16 -1.60 -5.96 -19.20
C CYS A 16 -2.49 -7.22 -19.28
N ASP A 17 -1.93 -8.43 -19.20
CA ASP A 17 -2.74 -9.66 -19.12
C ASP A 17 -3.76 -9.60 -17.97
N GLU A 18 -3.40 -8.99 -16.84
CA GLU A 18 -4.27 -8.78 -15.68
C GLU A 18 -5.43 -7.78 -15.93
N CYS A 19 -5.37 -7.03 -17.02
CA CYS A 19 -6.32 -6.01 -17.45
C CYS A 19 -7.28 -6.54 -18.53
N SER A 20 -6.84 -7.56 -19.27
CA SER A 20 -7.63 -8.27 -20.28
C SER A 20 -8.51 -9.38 -19.67
N ILE A 21 -8.22 -9.81 -18.44
CA ILE A 21 -9.01 -10.83 -17.74
C ILE A 21 -10.29 -10.20 -17.18
N GLU A 22 -11.45 -10.74 -17.57
CA GLU A 22 -12.70 -10.56 -16.83
C GLU A 22 -12.49 -11.05 -15.40
N LYS A 23 -12.20 -10.12 -14.47
CA LYS A 23 -11.98 -10.46 -13.08
C LYS A 23 -13.25 -11.08 -12.51
N SER A 24 -13.15 -12.32 -12.03
CA SER A 24 -14.24 -13.00 -11.34
C SER A 24 -14.76 -12.11 -10.20
N VAL A 25 -16.06 -12.22 -9.88
CA VAL A 25 -16.69 -11.43 -8.82
C VAL A 25 -15.92 -11.52 -7.51
N GLU A 26 -15.32 -12.67 -7.21
CA GLU A 26 -14.51 -12.88 -6.01
C GLU A 26 -13.19 -12.11 -6.05
N GLN A 27 -12.51 -12.06 -7.19
CA GLN A 27 -11.29 -11.28 -7.37
C GLN A 27 -11.56 -9.78 -7.21
N LEU A 28 -12.68 -9.29 -7.74
CA LEU A 28 -13.12 -7.91 -7.54
C LEU A 28 -13.40 -7.59 -6.07
N ILE A 29 -14.09 -8.48 -5.37
CA ILE A 29 -14.36 -8.34 -3.93
C ILE A 29 -13.05 -8.27 -3.15
N THR A 30 -12.12 -9.19 -3.42
CA THR A 30 -10.80 -9.25 -2.78
C THR A 30 -10.02 -7.97 -3.04
N HIS A 31 -9.95 -7.53 -4.29
CA HIS A 31 -9.29 -6.28 -4.67
C HIS A 31 -9.86 -5.07 -3.92
N TYR A 32 -11.18 -4.85 -3.96
CA TYR A 32 -11.79 -3.71 -3.26
C TYR A 32 -11.65 -3.81 -1.73
N PHE A 33 -11.62 -5.02 -1.18
CA PHE A 33 -11.37 -5.25 0.23
C PHE A 33 -9.95 -4.84 0.65
N HIS A 34 -8.93 -5.27 -0.09
CA HIS A 34 -7.54 -4.88 0.15
C HIS A 34 -7.38 -3.37 0.05
N TYR A 35 -7.99 -2.72 -0.94
CA TYR A 35 -7.87 -1.28 -1.14
C TYR A 35 -8.24 -0.40 0.05
N GLY A 36 -9.28 -0.73 0.81
CA GLY A 36 -9.79 0.30 1.72
C GLY A 36 -11.24 0.21 2.08
N TYR A 37 -12.03 0.01 1.03
CA TYR A 37 -13.37 0.58 0.94
C TYR A 37 -14.30 0.05 2.03
N PRO A 38 -15.20 0.86 2.62
CA PRO A 38 -16.24 0.34 3.51
C PRO A 38 -17.14 -0.65 2.76
N TYR A 39 -17.85 -1.52 3.48
CA TYR A 39 -18.70 -2.54 2.84
C TYR A 39 -19.74 -1.94 1.89
N ASP A 40 -20.32 -0.81 2.26
CA ASP A 40 -21.34 -0.12 1.45
C ASP A 40 -20.73 0.44 0.14
N ALA A 41 -19.49 0.93 0.20
CA ALA A 41 -18.77 1.37 -1.00
C ALA A 41 -18.40 0.19 -1.91
N ILE A 42 -18.03 -0.96 -1.35
CA ILE A 42 -17.77 -2.17 -2.14
C ILE A 42 -19.04 -2.60 -2.89
N VAL A 43 -20.19 -2.61 -2.21
CA VAL A 43 -21.48 -2.89 -2.85
C VAL A 43 -21.80 -1.87 -3.94
N GLY A 44 -21.62 -0.57 -3.67
CA GLY A 44 -21.83 0.48 -4.66
C GLY A 44 -20.93 0.34 -5.89
N LEU A 45 -19.67 -0.05 -5.72
CA LEU A 45 -18.72 -0.30 -6.81
C LEU A 45 -19.10 -1.53 -7.63
N LEU A 46 -19.58 -2.59 -6.99
CA LEU A 46 -20.06 -3.80 -7.67
C LEU A 46 -21.34 -3.53 -8.47
N ASN A 47 -22.27 -2.75 -7.92
CA ASN A 47 -23.48 -2.35 -8.63
C ASN A 47 -23.17 -1.55 -9.91
N LYS A 48 -22.12 -0.73 -9.92
CA LYS A 48 -21.67 -0.01 -11.13
C LYS A 48 -21.15 -0.94 -12.23
N LYS A 49 -20.74 -2.16 -11.88
CA LYS A 49 -20.28 -3.21 -12.79
C LYS A 49 -21.38 -4.23 -13.11
N ASP A 50 -22.65 -3.86 -12.91
CA ASP A 50 -23.82 -4.72 -13.13
C ASP A 50 -23.90 -5.96 -12.21
N ILE A 51 -23.13 -5.95 -11.11
CA ILE A 51 -23.12 -7.04 -10.12
C ILE A 51 -23.92 -6.60 -8.90
N HIS A 52 -25.20 -6.99 -8.87
CA HIS A 52 -26.10 -6.65 -7.77
C HIS A 52 -25.96 -7.60 -6.57
N ILE A 53 -25.35 -7.10 -5.49
CA ILE A 53 -25.10 -7.89 -4.28
C ILE A 53 -25.47 -7.08 -3.03
N SER A 54 -26.17 -7.71 -2.08
CA SER A 54 -26.44 -7.10 -0.77
C SER A 54 -25.23 -7.17 0.17
N VAL A 55 -25.15 -6.24 1.13
CA VAL A 55 -24.09 -6.24 2.16
C VAL A 55 -24.00 -7.57 2.91
N ARG A 56 -25.14 -8.26 3.13
CA ARG A 56 -25.18 -9.59 3.76
C ARG A 56 -24.43 -10.63 2.91
N THR A 57 -24.69 -10.65 1.60
CA THR A 57 -24.04 -11.57 0.67
C THR A 57 -22.54 -11.27 0.55
N LEU A 58 -22.16 -9.99 0.52
CA LEU A 58 -20.76 -9.57 0.56
C LEU A 58 -20.05 -10.09 1.82
N LYS A 59 -20.64 -9.89 3.01
CA LYS A 59 -20.08 -10.40 4.28
C LYS A 59 -19.98 -11.93 4.33
N ARG A 60 -20.90 -12.65 3.67
CA ARG A 60 -20.82 -14.11 3.55
C ARG A 60 -19.63 -14.53 2.67
N ARG A 61 -19.47 -13.92 1.50
CA ARG A 61 -18.34 -14.19 0.59
C ARG A 61 -16.99 -13.84 1.21
N LEU A 62 -16.88 -12.72 1.93
CA LEU A 62 -15.65 -12.38 2.65
C LEU A 62 -15.28 -13.41 3.72
N ARG A 63 -16.28 -14.03 4.37
CA ARG A 63 -16.02 -15.11 5.34
C ARG A 63 -15.54 -16.39 4.67
N SER A 64 -16.11 -16.78 3.52
CA SER A 64 -15.62 -17.95 2.78
C SER A 64 -14.21 -17.73 2.24
N LEU A 65 -13.86 -16.49 1.89
CA LEU A 65 -12.51 -16.09 1.47
C LEU A 65 -11.53 -15.91 2.65
N GLY A 66 -11.97 -16.06 3.90
CA GLY A 66 -11.12 -15.83 5.09
C GLY A 66 -10.74 -14.35 5.33
N LEU A 67 -11.30 -13.42 4.57
CA LEU A 67 -10.96 -11.99 4.63
C LEU A 67 -11.71 -11.29 5.77
N ARG A 68 -10.99 -10.94 6.83
CA ARG A 68 -11.52 -10.19 7.99
C ARG A 68 -10.77 -8.87 8.13
N ARG A 69 -11.47 -7.80 8.56
CA ARG A 69 -10.82 -6.49 8.81
C ARG A 69 -10.22 -6.39 10.19
N LYS A 70 -10.78 -7.13 11.15
CA LYS A 70 -10.40 -7.11 12.57
C LYS A 70 -10.00 -8.52 12.95
N GLY A 71 -8.84 -8.65 13.61
CA GLY A 71 -8.31 -9.94 14.07
C GLY A 71 -7.31 -10.62 13.13
N ASN A 72 -6.87 -9.99 12.04
CA ASN A 72 -5.81 -10.57 11.19
C ASN A 72 -4.42 -10.49 11.84
N THR A 73 -4.23 -9.59 12.81
CA THR A 73 -2.96 -9.39 13.50
C THR A 73 -2.45 -10.63 14.21
N THR A 74 -3.34 -11.53 14.66
CA THR A 74 -2.94 -12.78 15.33
C THR A 74 -2.55 -13.88 14.36
N VAL A 75 -2.84 -13.73 13.06
CA VAL A 75 -2.59 -14.74 12.03
C VAL A 75 -1.28 -14.46 11.29
N ILE A 76 -0.87 -13.19 11.24
CA ILE A 76 0.31 -12.75 10.50
C ILE A 76 1.47 -12.64 11.48
N ASP A 77 2.57 -13.33 11.17
CA ASP A 77 3.74 -13.35 12.03
C ASP A 77 4.43 -11.98 12.07
N ASN A 78 4.90 -11.58 13.24
CA ASN A 78 5.51 -10.25 13.44
C ASN A 78 6.77 -10.07 12.59
N GLU A 79 7.51 -11.14 12.32
CA GLU A 79 8.69 -11.09 11.45
C GLU A 79 8.33 -10.71 10.01
N THR A 80 7.23 -11.26 9.47
CA THR A 80 6.76 -10.92 8.11
C THR A 80 6.33 -9.46 7.98
N ILE A 81 5.77 -8.89 9.05
CA ILE A 81 5.43 -7.46 9.09
C ILE A 81 6.70 -6.62 9.13
N ARG A 82 7.72 -7.05 9.88
CA ARG A 82 9.01 -6.36 10.00
C ARG A 82 9.74 -6.32 8.67
N THR A 83 9.83 -7.45 7.97
CA THR A 83 10.49 -7.52 6.66
C THR A 83 9.76 -6.69 5.61
N ALA A 84 8.43 -6.73 5.57
CA ALA A 84 7.64 -5.90 4.66
C ALA A 84 7.84 -4.39 4.96
N ILE A 85 7.88 -3.98 6.23
CA ILE A 85 8.18 -2.59 6.61
C ILE A 85 9.59 -2.20 6.15
N GLN A 86 10.60 -3.05 6.34
CA GLN A 86 11.96 -2.78 5.90
C GLN A 86 12.05 -2.60 4.39
N GLN A 87 11.43 -3.49 3.62
CA GLN A 87 11.36 -3.38 2.17
C GLN A 87 10.70 -2.06 1.73
N GLU A 88 9.64 -1.64 2.43
CA GLU A 88 8.97 -0.38 2.17
C GLU A 88 9.75 0.87 2.61
N MET A 89 10.73 0.71 3.51
CA MET A 89 11.61 1.79 3.95
C MET A 89 12.85 1.93 3.07
N GLU A 90 13.15 0.97 2.21
CA GLU A 90 14.25 1.03 1.27
C GLU A 90 14.00 2.06 0.15
N GLY A 91 15.08 2.66 -0.36
CA GLY A 91 15.02 3.64 -1.44
C GLY A 91 14.24 4.91 -1.10
N ALA A 92 13.23 5.23 -1.92
CA ALA A 92 12.38 6.42 -1.76
C ALA A 92 11.50 6.38 -0.49
N GLY A 93 11.28 5.18 0.06
CA GLY A 93 10.46 4.95 1.25
C GLY A 93 11.08 5.43 2.56
N LYS A 94 12.38 5.71 2.60
CA LYS A 94 13.10 6.15 3.81
C LYS A 94 12.52 7.43 4.43
N LEU A 95 12.03 8.32 3.58
CA LEU A 95 11.41 9.58 3.98
C LEU A 95 9.92 9.42 4.32
N SER A 96 9.30 8.30 3.94
CA SER A 96 7.89 8.04 4.25
C SER A 96 7.70 7.86 5.75
N GLY A 97 6.62 8.44 6.27
CA GLY A 97 6.20 8.20 7.65
C GLY A 97 5.41 6.89 7.76
N TYR A 98 5.19 6.45 9.00
CA TYR A 98 4.44 5.23 9.31
C TYR A 98 3.03 5.19 8.70
N ARG A 99 2.39 6.34 8.43
CA ARG A 99 1.08 6.42 7.77
C ARG A 99 1.15 5.93 6.32
N SER A 100 2.19 6.36 5.60
CA SER A 100 2.42 5.98 4.20
C SER A 100 2.78 4.50 4.13
N ILE A 101 3.66 4.03 5.02
CA ILE A 101 4.04 2.61 5.11
C ILE A 101 2.82 1.76 5.46
N TRP A 102 2.01 2.16 6.43
CA TRP A 102 0.76 1.45 6.76
C TRP A 102 -0.18 1.32 5.55
N HIS A 103 -0.28 2.36 4.73
CA HIS A 103 -1.07 2.31 3.50
C HIS A 103 -0.43 1.42 2.42
N ALA A 104 0.90 1.45 2.30
CA ALA A 104 1.67 0.63 1.38
C ALA A 104 1.55 -0.87 1.70
N LEU A 105 1.71 -1.25 2.97
CA LEU A 105 1.53 -2.62 3.47
C LEU A 105 0.16 -3.18 3.10
N ARG A 106 -0.87 -2.33 3.17
CA ARG A 106 -2.23 -2.73 2.82
C ARG A 106 -2.42 -2.90 1.31
N LEU A 107 -1.91 -1.98 0.51
CA LEU A 107 -2.08 -1.98 -0.94
C LEU A 107 -1.21 -3.02 -1.65
N ARG A 108 0.10 -3.02 -1.37
CA ARG A 108 1.10 -3.85 -2.06
C ARG A 108 1.23 -5.23 -1.45
N HIS A 109 1.29 -5.32 -0.13
CA HIS A 109 1.54 -6.57 0.58
C HIS A 109 0.25 -7.26 1.06
N HIS A 110 -0.91 -6.60 0.91
CA HIS A 110 -2.21 -7.11 1.35
C HIS A 110 -2.30 -7.42 2.86
N ILE A 111 -1.39 -6.85 3.65
CA ILE A 111 -1.29 -7.06 5.10
C ILE A 111 -2.16 -6.02 5.83
N HIS A 112 -3.17 -6.51 6.56
CA HIS A 112 -4.09 -5.66 7.33
C HIS A 112 -3.64 -5.57 8.80
N VAL A 113 -2.78 -4.60 9.09
CA VAL A 113 -2.22 -4.36 10.43
C VAL A 113 -2.83 -3.11 11.08
N PRO A 114 -3.05 -3.08 12.40
CA PRO A 114 -3.37 -1.84 13.10
C PRO A 114 -2.23 -0.83 12.94
N ARG A 115 -2.61 0.44 12.74
CA ARG A 115 -1.67 1.53 12.52
C ARG A 115 -0.69 1.74 13.69
N ASN A 116 -1.13 1.47 14.91
CA ASN A 116 -0.29 1.61 16.10
C ASN A 116 0.87 0.60 16.09
N LEU A 117 0.61 -0.66 15.69
CA LEU A 117 1.66 -1.68 15.59
C LEU A 117 2.72 -1.32 14.55
N VAL A 118 2.30 -0.78 13.39
CA VAL A 118 3.26 -0.28 12.38
C VAL A 118 4.11 0.86 12.96
N ALA A 119 3.52 1.75 13.76
CA ALA A 119 4.26 2.84 14.39
C ALA A 119 5.26 2.35 15.44
N GLU A 120 4.88 1.34 16.24
CA GLU A 120 5.75 0.70 17.23
C GLU A 120 6.93 0.01 16.55
N ILE A 121 6.68 -0.86 15.56
CA ILE A 121 7.72 -1.57 14.81
C ILE A 121 8.65 -0.57 14.10
N MET A 122 8.10 0.48 13.49
CA MET A 122 8.93 1.49 12.82
C MET A 122 9.81 2.27 13.82
N LYS A 123 9.33 2.51 15.04
CA LYS A 123 10.12 3.15 16.10
C LYS A 123 11.25 2.24 16.59
N GLU A 124 11.04 0.92 16.61
CA GLU A 124 12.11 -0.04 16.91
C GLU A 124 13.18 -0.09 15.80
N ILE A 125 12.78 0.02 14.53
CA ILE A 125 13.71 -0.05 13.38
C ILE A 125 14.49 1.26 13.21
N ASP A 126 13.81 2.41 13.30
CA ASP A 126 14.40 3.74 13.05
C ASP A 126 13.93 4.76 14.10
N PRO A 127 14.43 4.69 15.35
CA PRO A 127 14.06 5.62 16.41
C PRO A 127 14.48 7.05 16.08
N VAL A 128 15.61 7.22 15.40
CA VAL A 128 16.17 8.53 15.04
C VAL A 128 15.28 9.23 14.02
N GLY A 129 14.94 8.57 12.91
CA GLY A 129 14.08 9.17 11.90
C GLY A 129 12.66 9.43 12.43
N VAL A 130 12.15 8.60 13.35
CA VAL A 130 10.86 8.89 14.01
C VAL A 130 10.93 10.19 14.81
N GLU A 131 11.97 10.38 15.62
CA GLU A 131 12.14 11.62 16.39
C GLU A 131 12.44 12.83 15.50
N GLU A 132 13.25 12.69 14.44
CA GLU A 132 13.48 13.77 13.47
C GLU A 132 12.16 14.25 12.83
N ARG A 133 11.28 13.31 12.43
CA ARG A 133 9.95 13.65 11.89
C ARG A 133 9.04 14.23 12.96
N ARG A 134 9.10 13.73 14.19
CA ARG A 134 8.31 14.23 15.34
C ARG A 134 8.68 15.67 15.69
N ALA A 135 9.94 16.05 15.54
CA ALA A 135 10.41 17.42 15.74
C ALA A 135 9.79 18.42 14.75
N ARG A 136 9.19 17.95 13.64
CA ARG A 136 8.58 18.78 12.58
C ARG A 136 9.54 19.85 12.03
N ARG A 137 10.83 19.54 12.00
CA ARG A 137 11.87 20.43 11.47
C ARG A 137 12.22 20.02 10.06
N LEU A 138 12.22 20.97 9.13
CA LEU A 138 12.68 20.73 7.77
C LEU A 138 14.21 20.61 7.78
N LYS A 139 14.73 19.45 7.42
CA LYS A 139 16.17 19.23 7.22
C LYS A 139 16.53 19.77 5.84
N ARG A 140 17.27 20.89 5.78
CA ARG A 140 17.79 21.41 4.51
C ARG A 140 18.78 20.42 3.92
N ARG A 141 18.68 20.16 2.61
CA ARG A 141 19.70 19.41 1.87
C ARG A 141 21.00 20.21 1.92
N ILE A 142 22.09 19.55 2.31
CA ILE A 142 23.42 20.14 2.28
C ILE A 142 24.02 19.76 0.94
N PHE A 143 24.14 20.74 0.04
CA PHE A 143 24.83 20.56 -1.22
C PHE A 143 26.33 20.76 -0.99
N THR A 144 27.09 19.68 -1.07
CA THR A 144 28.56 19.75 -1.05
C THR A 144 29.05 19.71 -2.50
N SER A 145 29.53 20.84 -3.02
CA SER A 145 30.23 20.87 -4.31
C SER A 145 31.73 20.69 -4.07
N ARG A 146 32.43 20.04 -5.02
CA ARG A 146 33.88 19.84 -4.96
C ARG A 146 34.69 21.11 -5.31
N GLY A 147 34.02 22.25 -5.54
CA GLY A 147 34.63 23.52 -5.90
C GLY A 147 33.74 24.37 -6.82
N ALA A 148 34.24 25.56 -7.18
CA ALA A 148 33.50 26.61 -7.90
C ALA A 148 32.92 26.18 -9.28
N ASN A 149 33.50 25.16 -9.93
CA ASN A 149 33.07 24.68 -11.25
C ASN A 149 32.43 23.28 -11.22
N ALA A 150 32.18 22.69 -10.05
CA ALA A 150 31.84 21.26 -9.95
C ALA A 150 30.38 20.93 -10.31
N THR A 151 29.46 21.89 -10.30
CA THR A 151 28.05 21.65 -10.65
C THR A 151 27.41 22.95 -11.11
N TRP A 152 27.08 23.02 -12.39
CA TRP A 152 26.21 24.06 -12.94
C TRP A 152 24.79 23.52 -12.90
N HIS A 153 23.89 24.19 -12.17
CA HIS A 153 22.46 23.94 -12.21
C HIS A 153 21.83 25.17 -12.88
N MET A 154 21.21 25.01 -14.04
CA MET A 154 20.28 26.01 -14.58
C MET A 154 18.86 25.49 -14.33
N ASP A 155 17.99 26.38 -13.85
CA ASP A 155 16.57 26.13 -13.58
C ASP A 155 15.74 26.13 -14.88
#